data_AF-A0A8S3D5U9-F1
#
_entry.id   AF-A0A8S3D5U9-F1
#
_cell.length_a   1.000
_cell.length_b   1.000
_cell.length_c   1.000
_cell.angle_alpha   90.00
_cell.angle_beta   90.00
_cell.angle_gamma   90.00
#
_symmetry.space_group_name_H-M   'P 1'
#
loop_
_entity.id
_entity.type
_entity.pdbx_description
1 polymer ?
#
loop_
_entity_poly.entity_id
_entity_poly.type
_entity_poly.pdbx_seq_one_letter_code
_entity_poly.pdbx_strand_id
1 'polypeptide(L)' 'SNEKRTNWDEQLPFVTFNYNTSIHTTTGQIPFELMHGRSPILPFDQQQPLITLSQDP' A
#
# COMPACT_ATOMS: atom_id res chain seq x y z
N SER A 1 -4.59 -27.12 9.53
CA SER A 1 -5.99 -26.94 9.94
C SER A 1 -6.36 -25.46 9.89
N ASN A 2 -7.63 -25.12 9.66
CA ASN A 2 -8.14 -23.73 9.68
C ASN A 2 -8.02 -23.07 11.07
N GLU A 3 -7.67 -23.87 12.08
CA GLU A 3 -7.44 -23.49 13.49
C GLU A 3 -6.43 -22.36 13.72
N LYS A 4 -5.58 -22.02 12.72
CA LYS A 4 -4.62 -20.90 12.82
C LYS A 4 -4.97 -19.68 11.95
N ARG A 5 -6.07 -19.73 11.18
CA ARG A 5 -6.50 -18.66 10.25
C ARG A 5 -7.77 -17.98 10.75
N THR A 6 -7.82 -17.68 12.03
CA THR A 6 -8.99 -17.11 12.70
C THR A 6 -9.03 -15.58 12.63
N ASN A 7 -7.94 -14.93 12.25
CA ASN A 7 -7.77 -13.47 12.26
C ASN A 7 -8.05 -12.82 10.90
N TRP A 8 -8.96 -13.39 10.11
CA TRP A 8 -9.23 -12.90 8.75
C TRP A 8 -9.70 -11.44 8.77
N ASP A 9 -10.48 -11.07 9.78
CA ASP A 9 -11.04 -9.76 10.04
C ASP A 9 -9.93 -8.74 10.35
N GLU A 10 -8.89 -9.15 11.08
CA GLU A 10 -7.71 -8.32 11.32
C GLU A 10 -6.89 -8.08 10.04
N GLN A 11 -6.88 -9.04 9.12
CA GLN A 11 -6.15 -8.94 7.85
C GLN A 11 -6.93 -8.21 6.75
N LEU A 12 -8.25 -8.07 6.91
CA LEU A 12 -9.12 -7.49 5.88
C LEU A 12 -8.69 -6.07 5.47
N PRO A 13 -8.42 -5.13 6.38
CA PRO A 13 -8.00 -3.78 5.99
C PRO A 13 -6.73 -3.78 5.14
N PHE A 14 -5.79 -4.68 5.44
CA PHE A 14 -4.54 -4.81 4.68
C PHE A 14 -4.81 -5.33 3.27
N VAL A 15 -5.61 -6.38 3.12
CA VAL A 15 -5.95 -6.94 1.80
C VAL A 15 -6.73 -5.93 0.96
N THR A 16 -7.72 -5.25 1.56
CA THR A 16 -8.50 -4.21 0.88
C THR A 16 -7.62 -3.05 0.43
N PHE A 17 -6.68 -2.60 1.26
CA PHE A 17 -5.72 -1.57 0.86
C PHE A 17 -4.92 -1.99 -0.36
N ASN A 18 -4.27 -3.16 -0.32
CA ASN A 18 -3.46 -3.68 -1.43
C ASN A 18 -4.28 -3.83 -2.72
N TYR A 19 -5.51 -4.33 -2.61
CA TYR A 19 -6.40 -4.48 -3.75
C TYR A 19 -6.73 -3.13 -4.40
N ASN A 20 -7.07 -2.12 -3.59
CA ASN A 20 -7.43 -0.80 -4.10
C ASN A 20 -6.25 -0.03 -4.71
N THR A 21 -5.03 -0.29 -4.26
CA THR A 21 -3.82 0.42 -4.71
C THR A 21 -2.98 -0.33 -5.74
N SER A 22 -3.34 -1.57 -6.09
CA SER A 22 -2.62 -2.36 -7.09
C SER A 22 -3.27 -2.27 -8.47
N ILE A 23 -2.46 -2.50 -9.51
CA ILE A 23 -2.97 -2.63 -10.88
C ILE A 23 -3.82 -3.90 -10.98
N HIS A 24 -5.07 -3.73 -11.41
CA HIS A 24 -5.94 -4.85 -11.72
C HIS A 24 -5.60 -5.47 -13.07
N THR A 25 -5.53 -6.79 -13.13
CA THR A 25 -5.18 -7.53 -14.35
C THR A 25 -6.21 -7.38 -15.46
N THR A 26 -7.51 -7.29 -15.12
CA THR A 26 -8.60 -7.18 -16.11
C THR A 26 -8.66 -5.80 -16.76
N THR A 27 -8.44 -4.73 -16.00
CA THR A 27 -8.59 -3.35 -16.47
C THR A 27 -7.27 -2.67 -16.79
N GLY A 28 -6.15 -3.20 -16.29
CA GLY A 28 -4.84 -2.56 -16.36
C GLY A 28 -4.74 -1.27 -15.55
N GLN A 29 -5.70 -1.02 -14.65
CA GLN A 29 -5.84 0.24 -13.92
C GLN A 29 -5.90 0.00 -12.40
N ILE A 30 -5.59 1.05 -11.63
CA ILE A 30 -5.66 1.03 -10.16
C ILE A 30 -7.08 1.45 -9.73
N PRO A 31 -7.83 0.62 -8.98
CA PRO A 31 -9.20 0.95 -8.56
C PRO A 31 -9.32 2.28 -7.81
N PHE A 32 -8.37 2.59 -6.92
CA PHE A 32 -8.33 3.85 -6.19
C PHE A 32 -8.25 5.07 -7.13
N GLU A 33 -7.44 4.98 -8.18
CA GLU A 33 -7.29 6.07 -9.15
C GLU A 33 -8.58 6.32 -9.92
N LEU A 34 -9.29 5.25 -10.29
CA LEU A 34 -10.58 5.34 -10.98
C LEU A 34 -11.66 5.99 -10.11
N MET A 35 -11.64 5.75 -8.80
CA MET A 35 -12.61 6.32 -7.87
C MET A 35 -12.28 7.75 -7.45
N HIS A 36 -11.01 8.09 -7.29
CA HIS A 36 -10.59 9.36 -6.68
C HIS A 36 -9.88 10.33 -7.63
N GLY A 37 -9.56 9.91 -8.86
CA GLY A 37 -8.92 10.74 -9.87
C GLY A 37 -7.46 11.14 -9.55
N ARG A 38 -6.81 10.46 -8.59
CA ARG A 38 -5.41 10.67 -8.21
C ARG A 38 -4.74 9.37 -7.83
N SER A 39 -3.42 9.30 -7.98
CA SER A 39 -2.63 8.17 -7.50
C SER A 39 -2.72 8.01 -5.97
N PRO A 40 -2.76 6.76 -5.46
CA PRO A 40 -2.66 6.51 -4.04
C PRO A 40 -1.30 6.98 -3.52
N ILE A 41 -1.25 7.51 -2.30
CA ILE A 41 0.00 7.84 -1.61
C ILE A 41 0.27 6.68 -0.67
N LEU A 42 1.37 5.99 -0.90
CA LEU A 42 1.76 4.80 -0.16
C LEU A 42 2.71 5.19 0.97
N PRO A 43 2.76 4.43 2.09
CA PRO A 43 3.63 4.77 3.22
C PRO A 43 5.11 4.91 2.84
N PHE A 44 5.55 4.17 1.81
CA PHE A 44 6.91 4.24 1.29
C PHE A 44 7.16 5.46 0.39
N ASP A 45 6.13 6.06 -0.20
CA ASP A 45 6.26 7.31 -0.97
C ASP A 45 6.61 8.50 -0.05
N GLN A 46 6.33 8.36 1.25
CA GLN A 46 6.58 9.39 2.27
C GLN A 46 7.92 9.22 3.00
N GLN A 47 8.82 8.35 2.54
CA GLN A 47 10.15 8.25 3.12
C GLN A 47 10.86 9.60 2.96
N GLN A 48 11.06 10.30 4.07
CA GLN A 48 11.88 11.51 4.10
C GLN A 48 13.25 11.15 3.55
N PRO A 49 13.85 11.99 2.67
CA PRO A 49 15.22 11.77 2.28
C PRO A 49 16.05 11.72 3.55
N LEU A 50 16.78 10.62 3.77
CA LEU A 50 17.78 10.54 4.82
C LEU A 50 18.83 11.61 4.48
N ILE A 51 18.70 12.78 5.08
CA ILE A 51 19.73 13.80 5.03
C ILE A 51 20.85 13.22 5.89
N THR A 52 21.77 12.47 5.28
CA THR A 52 23.06 12.16 5.88
C THR A 52 23.75 13.50 6.07
N LEU A 53 23.54 14.12 7.23
CA LEU A 53 24.34 15.24 7.67
C LEU A 53 25.78 14.73 7.68
N SER A 54 26.53 15.18 6.67
CA SER A 54 27.98 15.06 6.55
C SER A 54 28.63 15.09 7.94
N GLN A 55 29.24 13.97 8.33
CA GLN A 55 30.32 14.02 9.31
C GLN A 55 31.62 13.78 8.55
N ASP A 56 32.17 14.86 8.02
CA ASP A 56 33.62 15.00 7.84
C ASP A 56 34.06 16.19 8.71
N PRO A 57 34.96 15.98 9.69
CA PRO A 57 35.75 17.07 10.25
C PRO A 57 36.85 17.54 9.29
#